data_AF-A0A7L8V281-F1
#
_entry.id   AF-A0A7L8V281-F1
#
_cell.length_a   1.000
_cell.length_b   1.000
_cell.length_c   1.000
_cell.angle_alpha   90.00
_cell.angle_beta   90.00
_cell.angle_gamma   90.00
#
_symmetry.space_group_name_H-M   'P 1'
#
loop_
_entity.id
_entity.type
_entity.pdbx_description
1 polymer ?
#
loop_
_entity_poly.entity_id
_entity_poly.type
_entity_poly.pdbx_seq_one_letter_code
_entity_poly.pdbx_strand_id
1 'polypeptide(L)' 'MNNIEKSELLREIEELMSYDGNSSFINKEYLRYLEIEDLISIRDELLRKKIYLKQETIEWFDELYEKTKKD' A
#
# COMPACT_ATOMS: atom_id res chain seq x y z
N MET A 1 -18.54 10.77 16.36
CA MET A 1 -18.16 9.45 15.81
C MET A 1 -16.95 9.53 14.87
N ASN A 2 -16.66 10.68 14.24
CA ASN A 2 -15.60 10.82 13.21
C ASN A 2 -14.13 10.64 13.67
N ASN A 3 -13.80 10.80 14.96
CA ASN A 3 -12.39 10.71 15.39
C ASN A 3 -11.85 9.27 15.44
N ILE A 4 -12.72 8.28 15.67
CA ILE A 4 -12.32 6.86 15.70
C ILE A 4 -12.00 6.40 14.27
N GLU A 5 -12.89 6.70 13.31
CA GLU A 5 -12.71 6.37 11.90
C GLU A 5 -11.43 6.96 11.31
N LYS A 6 -11.12 8.23 11.63
CA LYS A 6 -9.89 8.88 11.18
C LYS A 6 -8.64 8.20 11.75
N SER A 7 -8.67 7.80 13.02
CA SER A 7 -7.54 7.14 13.67
C SER A 7 -7.28 5.73 13.11
N GLU A 8 -8.34 4.99 12.79
CA GLU A 8 -8.24 3.68 12.15
C GLU A 8 -7.67 3.80 10.74
N LEU A 9 -8.12 4.79 9.97
CA LEU A 9 -7.61 5.06 8.63
C LEU A 9 -6.10 5.40 8.64
N LEU A 10 -5.67 6.22 9.61
CA LEU A 10 -4.25 6.54 9.76
C LEU A 10 -3.42 5.28 10.06
N ARG A 11 -3.92 4.37 10.91
CA ARG A 11 -3.24 3.10 11.20
C ARG A 11 -3.13 2.22 9.96
N GLU A 12 -4.21 2.10 9.17
CA GLU A 12 -4.20 1.34 7.92
C GLU A 12 -3.19 1.90 6.91
N ILE A 13 -3.14 3.22 6.75
CA ILE A 13 -2.17 3.90 5.88
C ILE A 13 -0.74 3.63 6.35
N GLU A 14 -0.48 3.70 7.67
CA GLU A 14 0.84 3.39 8.22
C GLU A 14 1.28 1.94 7.97
N GLU A 15 0.38 0.98 8.14
CA GLU A 15 0.65 -0.43 7.87
C GLU A 15 0.94 -0.66 6.38
N LEU A 16 0.17 -0.03 5.49
CA LEU A 16 0.36 -0.13 4.04
C LEU A 16 1.71 0.44 3.60
N MET A 17 2.13 1.57 4.15
CA MET A 17 3.44 2.18 3.85
C MET A 17 4.62 1.38 4.42
N SER A 18 4.44 0.69 5.55
CA SER A 18 5.51 -0.10 6.18
C SER A 18 5.94 -1.32 5.36
N TYR A 19 5.08 -1.80 4.45
CA TYR A 19 5.31 -3.01 3.67
C TYR A 19 6.35 -2.85 2.55
N ASP A 20 6.59 -1.64 2.06
CA ASP A 20 7.43 -1.41 0.86
C ASP A 20 8.95 -1.42 1.13
N GLY A 21 9.40 -1.51 2.39
CA GLY A 21 10.83 -1.53 2.77
C GLY A 21 11.61 -0.24 2.45
N ASN A 22 11.14 0.53 1.46
CA ASN A 22 11.42 1.93 1.22
C ASN A 22 10.42 2.72 2.04
N SER A 23 10.82 3.16 3.23
CA SER A 23 10.09 4.14 4.02
C SER A 23 10.02 5.46 3.25
N SER A 24 9.14 5.56 2.27
CA SER A 24 8.78 6.85 1.70
C SER A 24 8.14 7.62 2.84
N PHE A 25 8.87 8.64 3.30
CA PHE A 25 8.58 9.50 4.43
C PHE A 25 7.34 10.36 4.13
N ILE A 26 6.15 9.77 3.99
CA ILE A 26 4.95 10.54 4.25
C ILE A 26 5.03 10.89 5.73
N ASN A 27 5.27 12.16 6.01
CA ASN A 27 5.37 12.65 7.37
C ASN A 27 4.04 12.39 8.06
N LYS A 28 4.04 11.50 9.06
CA LYS A 28 2.85 11.12 9.83
C LYS A 28 2.13 12.32 10.46
N GLU A 29 2.87 13.41 10.69
CA GLU A 29 2.31 14.68 11.14
C GLU A 29 1.38 15.29 10.09
N TYR A 30 1.73 15.20 8.81
CA TYR A 30 0.97 15.76 7.69
C TYR A 30 -0.40 15.08 7.55
N LEU A 31 -0.45 13.75 7.70
CA LEU A 31 -1.69 12.97 7.58
C LEU A 31 -2.75 13.38 8.62
N ARG A 32 -2.35 13.90 9.78
CA ARG A 32 -3.30 14.32 10.82
C ARG A 32 -4.11 15.55 10.45
N TYR A 33 -3.56 16.39 9.58
CA TYR A 33 -4.20 17.62 9.08
C TYR A 33 -5.04 17.39 7.82
N LEU A 34 -4.96 16.21 7.22
CA LEU A 34 -5.77 15.88 6.03
C LEU A 34 -7.22 15.59 6.41
N GLU A 35 -8.13 15.89 5.50
CA GLU A 35 -9.53 15.52 5.64
C GLU A 35 -9.71 14.01 5.43
N ILE A 36 -10.85 13.48 5.88
CA ILE A 36 -11.08 12.03 5.83
C ILE A 36 -11.14 11.51 4.40
N GLU A 37 -11.67 12.29 3.45
CA GLU A 37 -11.72 11.91 2.04
C GLU A 37 -10.32 11.81 1.41
N ASP A 38 -9.40 12.68 1.80
CA ASP A 38 -8.01 12.66 1.35
C ASP A 38 -7.30 11.41 1.88
N LEU A 39 -7.52 11.09 3.16
CA LEU A 39 -6.97 9.89 3.79
C LEU A 39 -7.48 8.61 3.12
N ILE A 40 -8.77 8.55 2.77
CA ILE A 40 -9.36 7.44 2.00
C ILE A 40 -8.68 7.29 0.64
N SER A 41 -8.48 8.40 -0.06
CA SER A 41 -7.84 8.41 -1.37
C SER A 41 -6.39 7.88 -1.31
N ILE A 42 -5.64 8.28 -0.28
CA ILE A 42 -4.27 7.79 -0.03
C ILE A 42 -4.26 6.29 0.26
N ARG A 43 -5.13 5.82 1.16
CA ARG A 43 -5.26 4.39 1.48
C ARG A 43 -5.52 3.56 0.22
N ASP A 44 -6.47 4.00 -0.61
CA ASP A 44 -6.87 3.27 -1.81
C ASP A 44 -5.75 3.23 -2.86
N GLU A 45 -4.95 4.30 -2.98
CA GLU A 45 -3.78 4.30 -3.85
C GLU A 45 -2.69 3.33 -3.37
N LEU A 46 -2.41 3.30 -2.06
CA LEU A 46 -1.46 2.37 -1.45
C LEU A 46 -1.92 0.92 -1.64
N LEU A 47 -3.21 0.63 -1.48
CA LEU A 47 -3.78 -0.69 -1.76
C LEU A 47 -3.63 -1.08 -3.22
N ARG A 48 -3.93 -0.16 -4.16
CA ARG A 48 -3.74 -0.42 -5.60
C ARG A 48 -2.30 -0.76 -5.93
N LYS A 49 -1.34 0.00 -5.40
CA LYS A 49 0.10 -0.26 -5.55
C LYS A 49 0.48 -1.64 -5.01
N LYS A 50 -0.01 -2.01 -3.83
CA LYS A 50 0.26 -3.32 -3.21
C LYS A 50 -0.32 -4.49 -4.01
N ILE A 51 -1.53 -4.33 -4.56
CA ILE A 51 -2.16 -5.34 -5.43
C ILE A 51 -1.35 -5.49 -6.71
N TYR A 52 -0.98 -4.37 -7.35
CA TYR A 52 -0.21 -4.36 -8.58
C TYR A 52 1.16 -5.02 -8.39
N LEU A 53 1.90 -4.68 -7.32
CA LEU A 53 3.17 -5.31 -6.98
C LEU A 53 3.05 -6.82 -6.76
N LYS A 54 1.98 -7.28 -6.09
CA LYS A 54 1.73 -8.72 -5.92
C LYS A 54 1.45 -9.41 -7.26
N GLN A 55 0.66 -8.78 -8.12
CA GLN A 55 0.32 -9.32 -9.44
C GLN A 55 1.57 -9.42 -10.32
N GLU A 56 2.38 -8.36 -10.40
CA GLU A 56 3.66 -8.38 -11.13
C GLU A 56 4.63 -9.43 -10.56
N THR A 57 4.67 -9.59 -9.23
CA THR A 57 5.51 -10.61 -8.59
C THR A 57 5.09 -12.02 -8.99
N ILE A 58 3.78 -12.32 -8.97
CA ILE A 58 3.24 -13.62 -9.38
C ILE A 58 3.54 -13.88 -10.86
N GLU A 59 3.28 -12.90 -11.72
CA GLU A 59 3.54 -13.00 -13.16
C GLU A 59 5.02 -13.22 -13.46
N TRP A 60 5.91 -12.52 -12.76
CA TRP A 60 7.35 -12.72 -12.86
C TRP A 60 7.79 -14.13 -12.42
N PHE A 61 7.20 -14.66 -11.33
CA PHE A 61 7.46 -16.03 -10.88
C PHE A 61 6.98 -17.07 -11.91
N ASP A 62 5.77 -16.91 -12.46
CA ASP A 62 5.22 -17.82 -13.46
C ASP A 62 6.08 -17.83 -14.74
N GLU A 63 6.52 -16.66 -15.22
CA GLU A 63 7.45 -16.56 -16.34
C GLU A 63 8.79 -17.27 -16.08
N LEU A 64 9.32 -17.14 -14.86
CA LEU A 64 10.58 -17.78 -14.47
C LEU A 64 10.43 -19.32 -14.45
N TYR A 65 9.31 -19.83 -13.93
CA TYR A 65 9.01 -21.26 -13.92
C TYR A 65 8.80 -21.84 -15.32
N GLU A 66 8.12 -21.13 -16.22
CA GLU A 66 7.93 -21.56 -17.61
C GLU A 66 9.24 -21.56 -18.41
N LYS A 67 10.15 -20.60 -18.14
CA LYS A 67 11.48 -20.54 -18.76
C LYS A 67 12.41 -21.67 -18.30
N THR A 68 12.25 -22.17 -17.07
CA THR A 68 13.12 -23.21 -16.48
C THR A 68 12.62 -24.64 -16.72
N LYS A 69 11.38 -24.84 -17.17
CA LYS A 69 10.83 -26.15 -17.58
C LYS A 69 11.15 -26.56 -19.02
N LYS A 70 11.82 -25.69 -19.79
CA LYS A 70 12.18 -25.94 -21.20
C LYS A 70 13.57 -26.55 -21.41
N ASP A 71 14.25 -26.96 -20.34
CA ASP A 71 15.48 -27.77 -20.39
C ASP A 71 15.21 -29.21 -19.90
#